data_AF-A0A7S3P286-F1
#
_entry.id   AF-A0A7S3P286-F1
#
_cell.length_a   1.000
_cell.length_b   1.000
_cell.length_c   1.000
_cell.angle_alpha   90.00
_cell.angle_beta   90.00
_cell.angle_gamma   90.00
#
_symmetry.space_group_name_H-M   'P 1'
#
loop_
_entity.id
_entity.type
_entity.pdbx_description
1 polymer ?
#
loop_
_entity_poly.entity_id
_entity_poly.type
_entity_poly.pdbx_seq_one_letter_code
_entity_poly.pdbx_strand_id
1 'polypeptide(L)'
;SKNVLVAAPTGAGKTNIALLTILREVKKYINTVGPEPKKIDMTDHPMKIVYLAPLKALAAEIVDKFTKALSYLKIKVREMTGDISLTKAEMKETHIIVSTPEKWDVVTRKSENVMNE
;
A
#
# COMPACT_ATOMS: atom_id res chain seq x y z
N SER A 1 -12.25 -2.91 -12.50
CA SER A 1 -11.51 -1.70 -12.09
C SER A 1 -11.17 -0.90 -13.34
N LYS A 2 -11.00 0.42 -13.26
CA LYS A 2 -10.53 1.24 -14.39
C LYS A 2 -9.18 1.83 -14.03
N ASN A 3 -8.25 1.80 -14.98
CA ASN A 3 -6.94 2.44 -14.84
C ASN A 3 -7.09 3.95 -14.97
N VAL A 4 -6.27 4.70 -14.25
CA VAL A 4 -6.30 6.17 -14.23
C VAL A 4 -4.89 6.69 -14.44
N LEU A 5 -4.74 7.67 -15.33
CA LEU A 5 -3.55 8.49 -15.47
C LEU A 5 -3.89 9.91 -15.00
N VAL A 6 -3.12 10.43 -14.04
CA VAL A 6 -3.29 11.81 -13.55
C VAL A 6 -2.03 12.61 -13.86
N ALA A 7 -2.15 13.55 -14.78
CA ALA A 7 -1.11 14.53 -15.08
C ALA A 7 -1.43 15.84 -14.35
N ALA A 8 -0.65 16.17 -13.32
CA ALA A 8 -0.81 17.40 -12.55
C ALA A 8 0.54 17.91 -12.02
N PRO A 9 0.72 19.23 -11.82
CA PRO A 9 1.95 19.81 -11.26
C PRO A 9 2.34 19.26 -9.88
N THR A 10 3.60 19.44 -9.49
CA THR A 10 4.04 19.17 -8.11
C THR A 10 3.26 20.05 -7.14
N GLY A 11 2.88 19.50 -5.98
CA GLY A 11 2.03 20.20 -5.01
C GLY A 11 0.51 20.13 -5.27
N ALA A 12 0.07 19.64 -6.44
CA ALA A 12 -1.37 19.51 -6.76
C ALA A 12 -2.13 18.38 -6.01
N GLY A 13 -1.52 17.79 -4.97
CA GLY A 13 -2.20 16.79 -4.14
C GLY A 13 -2.31 15.37 -4.73
N LYS A 14 -1.47 14.99 -5.70
CA LYS A 14 -1.49 13.66 -6.34
C LYS A 14 -1.47 12.48 -5.34
N THR A 15 -0.77 12.63 -4.21
CA THR A 15 -0.75 11.62 -3.14
C THR A 15 -2.12 11.37 -2.52
N ASN A 16 -2.98 12.39 -2.42
CA ASN A 16 -4.33 12.22 -1.90
C ASN A 16 -5.21 11.45 -2.91
N ILE A 17 -4.98 11.63 -4.21
CA ILE A 17 -5.65 10.83 -5.25
C ILE A 17 -5.27 9.35 -5.13
N ALA A 18 -3.99 9.07 -4.86
CA ALA A 18 -3.55 7.71 -4.56
C ALA A 18 -4.23 7.14 -3.31
N LEU A 19 -4.36 7.95 -2.25
CA LEU A 19 -5.06 7.56 -1.02
C LEU A 19 -6.55 7.25 -1.27
N LEU A 20 -7.24 8.01 -2.11
CA LEU A 20 -8.63 7.72 -2.50
C LEU A 20 -8.73 6.37 -3.24
N THR A 21 -7.75 6.06 -4.08
CA THR A 21 -7.68 4.77 -4.77
C THR A 21 -7.45 3.62 -3.77
N ILE A 22 -6.59 3.82 -2.77
CA ILE A 22 -6.36 2.86 -1.67
C ILE A 22 -7.66 2.63 -0.89
N LEU A 23 -8.35 3.70 -0.47
CA LEU A 23 -9.61 3.60 0.28
C LEU A 23 -10.72 2.89 -0.52
N ARG A 24 -10.73 3.07 -1.85
CA ARG A 24 -11.65 2.34 -2.73
C ARG A 24 -11.38 0.83 -2.71
N GLU A 25 -10.12 0.41 -2.65
CA GLU A 25 -9.75 -1.00 -2.51
C GLU A 25 -10.11 -1.54 -1.12
N VAL A 26 -9.80 -0.79 -0.06
CA VAL A 26 -10.19 -1.10 1.32
C VAL A 26 -11.70 -1.32 1.45
N LYS A 27 -12.52 -0.48 0.80
CA LYS A 27 -13.99 -0.58 0.82
C LYS A 27 -14.52 -1.96 0.43
N LYS A 28 -13.80 -2.72 -0.40
CA LYS A 28 -14.24 -4.07 -0.82
C LYS A 28 -14.23 -5.09 0.32
N TYR A 29 -13.46 -4.85 1.37
CA TYR A 29 -13.30 -5.73 2.51
C TYR A 29 -14.14 -5.31 3.72
N ILE A 30 -14.73 -4.12 3.67
CA ILE A 30 -15.62 -3.63 4.71
C ILE A 30 -17.02 -4.19 4.47
N ASN A 31 -17.42 -5.20 5.25
CA ASN A 31 -18.80 -5.67 5.27
C ASN A 31 -19.67 -4.67 6.04
N THR A 32 -20.46 -3.86 5.33
CA THR A 32 -21.39 -2.87 5.92
C THR A 32 -22.70 -3.48 6.42
N VAL A 33 -22.75 -4.79 6.70
CA VAL A 33 -23.99 -5.46 7.09
C VAL A 33 -24.16 -5.37 8.61
N GLY A 34 -24.86 -4.34 9.07
CA GLY A 34 -25.30 -4.17 10.46
C GLY A 34 -25.68 -2.73 10.77
N PRO A 35 -26.61 -2.50 11.73
CA PRO A 35 -27.06 -1.15 12.15
C PRO A 35 -26.02 -0.37 12.96
N GLU A 36 -24.95 -1.02 13.42
CA GLU A 36 -23.90 -0.45 14.28
C GLU A 36 -22.61 -0.21 13.48
N PRO A 37 -21.91 0.92 13.67
CA PRO A 37 -20.59 1.13 13.10
C PRO A 37 -19.59 0.15 13.73
N LYS A 38 -19.39 -1.01 13.09
CA LYS A 38 -18.30 -1.93 13.47
C LYS A 38 -16.96 -1.21 13.28
N LYS A 39 -16.07 -1.33 14.28
CA LYS A 39 -14.67 -0.96 14.10
C LYS A 39 -14.12 -1.73 12.90
N ILE A 40 -13.68 -1.00 11.88
CA ILE A 40 -13.09 -1.59 10.69
C ILE A 40 -11.68 -2.06 11.06
N ASP A 41 -11.43 -3.36 10.92
CA ASP A 41 -10.14 -3.99 11.18
C ASP A 41 -9.68 -4.67 9.90
N MET A 42 -8.59 -4.19 9.31
CA MET A 42 -8.03 -4.75 8.09
C MET A 42 -7.10 -5.94 8.33
N THR A 43 -6.73 -6.25 9.58
CA THR A 43 -5.64 -7.18 9.92
C THR A 43 -5.76 -8.55 9.25
N ASP A 44 -6.97 -9.10 9.18
CA ASP A 44 -7.23 -10.45 8.63
C ASP A 44 -7.58 -10.45 7.14
N HIS A 45 -7.56 -9.28 6.48
CA HIS A 45 -7.96 -9.16 5.08
C HIS A 45 -6.75 -9.27 4.14
N PRO A 46 -6.81 -10.11 3.08
CA PRO A 46 -5.67 -10.40 2.20
C PRO A 46 -5.38 -9.30 1.17
N MET A 47 -5.57 -8.03 1.53
CA MET A 47 -5.35 -6.89 0.63
C MET A 47 -3.86 -6.58 0.49
N LYS A 48 -3.38 -6.44 -0.76
CA LYS A 48 -2.03 -5.96 -1.08
C LYS A 48 -2.06 -4.80 -2.07
N ILE A 49 -1.35 -3.73 -1.74
CA ILE A 49 -1.18 -2.56 -2.59
C ILE A 49 0.31 -2.24 -2.69
N VAL A 50 0.76 -1.90 -3.90
CA VAL A 50 2.15 -1.48 -4.14
C VAL A 50 2.13 -0.03 -4.59
N TYR A 51 2.89 0.82 -3.91
CA TYR A 51 3.09 2.22 -4.28
C TYR A 51 4.54 2.42 -4.72
N LEU A 52 4.74 2.81 -5.97
CA LEU A 52 6.07 3.06 -6.52
C LEU A 52 6.43 4.54 -6.38
N ALA A 53 7.48 4.83 -5.62
CA ALA A 53 8.05 6.16 -5.47
C ALA A 53 9.40 6.23 -6.21
N PRO A 54 9.72 7.35 -6.89
CA PRO A 54 10.94 7.47 -7.68
C PRO A 54 12.23 7.52 -6.86
N LEU A 55 12.17 7.90 -5.58
CA LEU A 55 13.35 8.09 -4.71
C LEU A 55 13.10 7.47 -3.33
N LYS A 56 14.16 6.97 -2.69
CA LYS A 56 14.11 6.39 -1.33
C LYS A 56 13.57 7.37 -0.28
N ALA A 57 14.04 8.62 -0.30
CA ALA A 57 13.55 9.64 0.63
C ALA A 57 12.04 9.90 0.49
N LEU A 58 11.54 9.93 -0.75
CA LEU A 58 10.11 10.08 -1.02
C LEU A 58 9.32 8.83 -0.60
N ALA A 59 9.88 7.64 -0.78
CA ALA A 59 9.26 6.41 -0.29
C ALA A 59 9.04 6.45 1.23
N ALA A 60 10.05 6.85 2.00
CA ALA A 60 9.95 7.00 3.45
C ALA A 60 8.86 8.02 3.86
N GLU A 61 8.81 9.19 3.19
CA GLU A 61 7.76 10.18 3.42
C GLU A 61 6.35 9.62 3.15
N ILE A 62 6.19 8.85 2.08
CA ILE A 62 4.92 8.22 1.71
C ILE A 62 4.52 7.14 2.72
N VAL A 63 5.48 6.34 3.22
CA VAL A 63 5.24 5.35 4.28
C VAL A 63 4.70 6.04 5.53
N ASP A 64 5.35 7.11 5.98
CA ASP A 64 4.89 7.87 7.14
C ASP A 64 3.50 8.45 6.93
N LYS A 65 3.27 9.06 5.76
CA LYS A 65 1.98 9.67 5.42
C LYS A 65 0.86 8.64 5.39
N PHE A 66 1.04 7.50 4.71
CA PHE A 66 0.04 6.46 4.63
C PHE A 66 -0.16 5.72 5.95
N THR A 67 0.90 5.48 6.72
CA THR A 67 0.80 4.87 8.05
C THR A 67 -0.06 5.74 8.97
N LYS A 68 0.24 7.04 9.05
CA LYS A 68 -0.55 7.99 9.85
C LYS A 68 -2.00 8.02 9.37
N ALA A 69 -2.22 8.16 8.06
CA ALA A 69 -3.54 8.29 7.48
C ALA A 69 -4.39 7.02 7.58
N LEU A 70 -3.81 5.82 7.66
CA LEU A 70 -4.55 4.55 7.60
C LEU A 70 -4.46 3.71 8.89
N SER A 71 -3.74 4.20 9.90
CA SER A 71 -3.54 3.52 11.20
C SER A 71 -4.86 3.14 11.90
N TYR A 72 -5.89 3.99 11.78
CA TYR A 72 -7.21 3.74 12.37
C TYR A 72 -7.93 2.51 11.78
N LEU A 73 -7.50 2.04 10.61
CA LEU A 73 -7.99 0.82 9.95
C LEU A 73 -7.10 -0.39 10.24
N LYS A 74 -6.05 -0.24 11.05
CA LYS A 74 -5.00 -1.24 11.30
C LYS A 74 -4.26 -1.72 10.04
N ILE A 75 -4.22 -0.88 9.01
CA ILE A 75 -3.45 -1.14 7.78
C ILE A 75 -1.96 -0.98 8.08
N LYS A 76 -1.18 -2.03 7.79
CA LYS A 76 0.28 -2.02 7.91
C LYS A 76 0.91 -1.54 6.59
N VAL A 77 1.71 -0.48 6.66
CA VAL A 77 2.48 0.06 5.53
C VAL A 77 3.97 -0.17 5.80
N ARG A 78 4.73 -0.66 4.82
CA ARG A 78 6.18 -0.87 4.95
C ARG A 78 6.94 -0.39 3.73
N GLU A 79 8.18 0.03 3.97
CA GLU A 79 9.15 0.36 2.93
C GLU A 79 9.86 -0.91 2.43
N MET A 80 10.11 -0.97 1.13
CA MET A 80 10.99 -1.94 0.49
C MET A 80 11.78 -1.24 -0.62
N THR A 81 12.87 -0.57 -0.27
CA THR A 81 13.72 0.19 -1.21
C THR A 81 15.18 -0.19 -1.03
N GLY A 82 15.99 -0.10 -2.09
CA GLY A 82 17.43 -0.34 -2.04
C GLY A 82 17.81 -1.61 -1.25
N ASP A 83 18.47 -1.39 -0.12
CA ASP A 83 18.92 -2.37 0.87
C ASP A 83 17.79 -2.95 1.75
N ILE A 84 16.71 -2.20 1.97
CA ILE A 84 15.56 -2.62 2.79
C ILE A 84 14.77 -3.68 2.03
N SER A 85 14.69 -4.87 2.62
CA SER A 85 13.94 -6.01 2.10
C SER A 85 13.04 -6.56 3.21
N LEU A 86 11.82 -6.97 2.85
CA LEU A 86 10.89 -7.56 3.81
C LEU A 86 11.08 -9.07 3.87
N THR A 87 11.01 -9.62 5.07
CA THR A 87 10.91 -11.08 5.26
C THR A 87 9.56 -11.59 4.74
N LYS A 88 9.43 -12.90 4.50
CA LYS A 88 8.14 -13.50 4.09
C LYS A 88 7.01 -13.20 5.09
N ALA A 89 7.31 -13.26 6.39
CA ALA A 89 6.35 -12.95 7.44
C ALA A 89 5.90 -11.47 7.40
N GLU A 90 6.85 -10.54 7.31
CA GLU A 90 6.53 -9.12 7.18
C GLU A 90 5.76 -8.82 5.90
N MET A 91 6.12 -9.46 4.79
CA MET A 91 5.40 -9.31 3.51
C MET A 91 3.96 -9.80 3.62
N LYS A 92 3.71 -10.92 4.33
CA LYS A 92 2.37 -11.45 4.59
C LYS A 92 1.52 -10.50 5.44
N GLU A 93 2.09 -9.88 6.47
CA GLU A 93 1.37 -8.94 7.34
C GLU A 93 1.18 -7.53 6.72
N THR A 94 2.05 -7.15 5.79
CA THR A 94 2.04 -5.81 5.20
C THR A 94 0.92 -5.65 4.18
N HIS A 95 0.10 -4.62 4.32
CA HIS A 95 -1.00 -4.35 3.40
C HIS A 95 -0.56 -3.46 2.23
N ILE A 96 0.32 -2.49 2.51
CA ILE A 96 0.82 -1.55 1.52
C ILE A 96 2.35 -1.57 1.53
N ILE A 97 2.94 -1.87 0.38
CA ILE A 97 4.38 -1.87 0.17
C ILE A 97 4.73 -0.62 -0.63
N VAL A 98 5.59 0.23 -0.08
CA VAL A 98 6.15 1.39 -0.78
C VAL A 98 7.55 1.03 -1.26
N SER A 99 7.80 1.09 -2.55
CA SER A 99 9.04 0.63 -3.18
C SER A 99 9.52 1.58 -4.27
N THR A 100 10.76 1.40 -4.74
CA THR A 100 11.21 2.05 -5.98
C THR A 100 10.96 1.14 -7.19
N PRO A 101 10.83 1.68 -8.41
CA PRO A 101 10.64 0.86 -9.61
C PRO A 101 11.70 -0.24 -9.76
N GLU A 102 12.96 0.08 -9.51
CA GLU A 102 14.09 -0.85 -9.65
C GLU A 102 14.01 -1.99 -8.63
N LYS A 103 13.72 -1.67 -7.36
CA LYS A 103 13.61 -2.68 -6.31
C LYS A 103 12.42 -3.60 -6.57
N TRP A 104 11.28 -3.03 -6.99
CA TRP A 104 10.08 -3.80 -7.33
C TRP A 104 10.30 -4.72 -8.53
N ASP A 105 11.02 -4.24 -9.56
CA ASP A 105 11.39 -5.06 -10.72
C ASP A 105 12.26 -6.26 -10.32
N VAL A 106 13.27 -6.06 -9.47
CA VAL A 106 14.13 -7.16 -8.97
C VAL A 106 13.33 -8.20 -8.19
N VAL A 107 12.42 -7.74 -7.31
CA VAL A 107 11.61 -8.65 -6.49
C VAL A 107 10.68 -9.46 -7.39
N THR A 108 9.90 -8.80 -8.25
CA THR A 108 8.92 -9.47 -9.11
C THR A 108 9.53 -10.48 -10.08
N ARG A 109 10.75 -10.25 -10.57
CA ARG A 109 11.47 -11.22 -11.43
C ARG A 109 12.01 -12.44 -10.68
N LYS A 110 12.32 -12.32 -9.39
CA LYS A 110 12.75 -13.45 -8.55
C LYS A 110 11.57 -14.26 -8.00
N SER A 111 10.33 -13.83 -8.27
CA SER A 111 9.11 -14.24 -7.56
C SER A 111 8.41 -15.47 -8.14
N GLU A 112 9.11 -16.51 -8.60
CA GLU A 112 8.41 -17.80 -8.77
C GLU A 112 7.87 -18.34 -7.41
N ASN A 113 8.29 -17.79 -6.24
CA ASN A 113 7.98 -18.37 -4.92
C ASN A 113 7.60 -17.40 -3.77
N VAL A 114 7.25 -16.13 -4.01
CA VAL A 114 7.04 -15.15 -2.89
C VAL A 114 5.69 -14.43 -2.90
N MET A 115 5.05 -14.24 -4.05
CA MET A 115 3.78 -13.49 -4.16
C MET A 115 2.54 -14.38 -4.32
N ASN A 116 2.71 -15.70 -4.38
CA ASN A 116 1.65 -16.69 -4.68
C ASN A 116 1.31 -17.65 -3.53
N GLU A 117 1.74 -17.38 -2.29
CA GLU A 117 1.40 -18.18 -1.09
C GLU A 117 0.85 -17.33 0.06
#